data_AF-A0A6S7B269-F1
#
_entry.id   AF-A0A6S7B269-F1
#
_cell.length_a   1.000
_cell.length_b   1.000
_cell.length_c   1.000
_cell.angle_alpha   90.00
_cell.angle_beta   90.00
_cell.angle_gamma   90.00
#
_symmetry.space_group_name_H-M   'P 1'
#
loop_
_entity.id
_entity.type
_entity.pdbx_description
1 polymer ?
#
loop_
_entity_poly.entity_id
_entity_poly.type
_entity_poly.pdbx_seq_one_letter_code
_entity_poly.pdbx_strand_id
1 'polypeptide(L)'
;MRYWQGDKEKALSVGVYPKVTLGQARKKAEEVRAQIQAGDDPSKVRKDTAIKKKVAAENTFEVIARGWYAKQAHTWAASHAVDVKRRLESNIYLRGLRQCLPQRRRANLTIHRHSTLAPWNETAAIHQDGEIAQSRHHSGRRIAMLRQCQSSQEIRRSAYGARP
;
A
#
# COMPACT_ATOMS: atom_id res chain seq x y z
N MET A 1 -14.09 -25.82 -25.71
CA MET A 1 -13.16 -25.74 -26.86
C MET A 1 -12.65 -27.14 -27.14
N ARG A 2 -12.78 -27.61 -28.38
CA ARG A 2 -12.22 -28.91 -28.83
C ARG A 2 -10.84 -28.66 -29.45
N TYR A 3 -9.88 -29.53 -29.17
CA TYR A 3 -8.52 -29.46 -29.69
C TYR A 3 -7.92 -30.86 -29.83
N TRP A 4 -6.90 -30.99 -30.68
CA TRP A 4 -6.18 -32.25 -30.88
C TRP A 4 -4.82 -32.16 -30.19
N GLN A 5 -4.44 -33.23 -29.50
CA GLN A 5 -3.10 -33.39 -28.94
C GLN A 5 -2.55 -34.73 -29.42
N GLY A 6 -1.63 -34.70 -30.39
CA GLY A 6 -1.29 -35.89 -31.17
C GLY A 6 -2.55 -36.47 -31.83
N ASP A 7 -2.74 -37.78 -31.74
CA ASP A 7 -3.88 -38.47 -32.35
C ASP A 7 -5.15 -38.50 -31.48
N LYS A 8 -5.15 -37.77 -30.34
CA LYS A 8 -6.26 -37.79 -29.39
C LYS A 8 -6.97 -36.44 -29.37
N GLU A 9 -8.28 -36.48 -29.60
CA GLU A 9 -9.14 -35.33 -29.39
C GLU A 9 -9.38 -35.09 -27.89
N LYS A 10 -9.30 -33.82 -27.49
CA LYS A 10 -9.55 -33.36 -26.12
C LYS A 10 -10.47 -32.15 -26.12
N ALA A 11 -11.18 -31.97 -25.01
CA ALA A 11 -12.04 -30.82 -24.78
C ALA A 11 -11.62 -30.07 -23.51
N LEU A 12 -11.52 -28.75 -23.60
CA LEU A 12 -11.24 -27.86 -22.48
C LEU A 12 -12.39 -26.86 -22.26
N SER A 13 -12.85 -26.74 -21.02
CA SER A 13 -13.79 -25.72 -20.59
C SER A 13 -13.05 -24.42 -20.22
N VAL A 14 -13.47 -23.32 -20.84
CA VAL A 14 -12.85 -21.99 -20.72
C VAL A 14 -13.42 -21.19 -19.54
N GLY A 15 -14.67 -21.45 -19.17
CA GLY A 15 -15.39 -20.77 -18.11
C GLY A 15 -16.89 -21.04 -18.15
N VAL A 16 -17.60 -20.61 -17.10
CA VAL A 16 -19.06 -20.71 -16.97
C VAL A 16 -19.64 -19.30 -17.04
N TYR A 17 -20.68 -19.10 -17.84
CA TYR A 17 -21.45 -17.85 -17.88
C TYR A 17 -22.38 -17.76 -16.65
N PRO A 18 -22.61 -16.59 -16.04
CA PRO A 18 -22.12 -15.24 -16.38
C PRO A 18 -20.77 -14.86 -15.75
N LYS A 19 -20.16 -15.77 -14.97
CA LYS A 19 -18.89 -15.52 -14.26
C LYS A 19 -17.73 -15.12 -15.19
N VAL A 20 -17.76 -15.57 -16.45
CA VAL A 20 -16.80 -15.20 -17.49
C VAL A 20 -17.56 -14.50 -18.62
N THR A 21 -17.12 -13.29 -18.97
CA THR A 21 -17.72 -12.54 -20.09
C THR A 21 -17.25 -13.12 -21.43
N LEU A 22 -17.99 -12.84 -22.50
CA LEU A 22 -17.64 -13.33 -23.85
C LEU A 22 -16.24 -12.88 -24.27
N GLY A 23 -15.86 -11.63 -23.99
CA GLY A 23 -14.52 -11.11 -24.27
C GLY A 23 -13.42 -11.85 -23.51
N GLN A 24 -13.64 -12.16 -22.23
CA GLN A 24 -12.70 -12.97 -21.45
C GLN A 24 -12.60 -14.41 -21.96
N ALA A 25 -13.72 -15.00 -22.42
CA ALA A 25 -13.72 -16.33 -22.99
C ALA A 25 -12.91 -16.41 -24.29
N ARG A 26 -13.00 -15.38 -25.16
CA ARG A 26 -12.19 -15.27 -26.39
C ARG A 26 -10.70 -15.19 -26.07
N LYS A 27 -10.30 -14.30 -25.15
CA LYS A 27 -8.90 -14.16 -24.72
C LYS A 27 -8.32 -15.48 -24.18
N LYS A 28 -9.04 -16.15 -23.30
CA LYS A 28 -8.61 -17.46 -22.77
C LYS A 28 -8.53 -18.54 -23.85
N ALA A 29 -9.40 -18.51 -24.86
CA ALA A 29 -9.31 -19.44 -25.98
C ALA A 29 -8.05 -19.17 -26.84
N GLU A 30 -7.68 -17.91 -27.05
CA GLU A 30 -6.44 -17.52 -27.72
C GLU A 30 -5.20 -17.96 -26.93
N GLU A 31 -5.19 -17.76 -25.60
CA GLU A 31 -4.12 -18.24 -24.71
C GLU A 31 -3.94 -19.77 -24.81
N VAL A 32 -5.04 -20.52 -24.85
CA VAL A 32 -5.00 -21.98 -25.00
C VAL A 32 -4.47 -22.40 -26.37
N ARG A 33 -4.85 -21.68 -27.44
CA ARG A 33 -4.29 -21.93 -28.79
C ARG A 33 -2.78 -21.68 -28.83
N ALA A 34 -2.31 -20.61 -28.19
CA ALA A 34 -0.89 -20.32 -28.08
C ALA A 34 -0.13 -21.42 -27.32
N GLN A 35 -0.70 -21.97 -26.25
CA GLN A 35 -0.12 -23.12 -25.53
C GLN A 35 -0.02 -24.37 -26.42
N ILE A 36 -1.07 -24.66 -27.20
CA ILE A 36 -1.06 -25.79 -28.14
C ILE A 36 0.02 -25.59 -29.23
N GLN A 37 0.17 -24.38 -29.75
CA GLN A 37 1.21 -24.06 -30.74
C GLN A 37 2.62 -24.19 -30.15
N ALA A 38 2.79 -23.89 -28.86
CA ALA A 38 4.05 -24.11 -28.14
C ALA A 38 4.33 -25.61 -27.85
N GLY A 39 3.39 -26.51 -28.14
CA GLY A 39 3.52 -27.95 -27.87
C GLY A 39 3.09 -28.38 -26.46
N ASP A 40 2.61 -27.45 -25.63
CA ASP A 40 2.18 -27.72 -24.26
C ASP A 40 0.72 -28.23 -24.21
N ASP A 41 0.45 -29.23 -23.37
CA ASP A 41 -0.94 -29.66 -23.12
C ASP A 41 -1.62 -28.69 -22.15
N PRO A 42 -2.61 -27.89 -22.60
CA PRO A 42 -3.25 -26.86 -21.77
C PRO A 42 -3.96 -27.46 -20.54
N SER A 43 -4.39 -28.71 -20.63
CA SER A 43 -5.00 -29.42 -19.49
C SER A 43 -3.97 -29.70 -18.38
N LYS A 44 -2.72 -29.99 -18.73
CA LYS A 44 -1.62 -30.18 -17.77
C LYS A 44 -1.22 -28.84 -17.17
N VAL A 45 -0.99 -27.83 -18.01
CA VAL A 45 -0.64 -26.47 -17.56
C VAL A 45 -1.68 -25.93 -16.55
N ARG A 46 -2.97 -26.16 -16.79
CA ARG A 46 -4.04 -25.77 -15.85
C ARG A 46 -3.94 -26.50 -14.50
N LYS A 47 -3.68 -27.81 -14.52
CA LYS A 47 -3.51 -28.63 -13.31
C LYS A 47 -2.26 -28.21 -12.54
N ASP A 48 -1.14 -28.06 -13.23
CA ASP A 48 0.14 -27.68 -12.62
C ASP A 48 0.04 -26.28 -12.01
N THR A 49 -0.60 -25.34 -12.69
CA THR A 49 -0.86 -24.01 -12.15
C THR A 49 -1.74 -24.05 -10.91
N ALA A 50 -2.77 -24.90 -10.89
CA ALA A 50 -3.63 -25.07 -9.73
C ALA A 50 -2.88 -25.69 -8.54
N ILE A 51 -2.03 -26.70 -8.78
CA ILE A 51 -1.18 -27.33 -7.77
C ILE A 51 -0.17 -26.32 -7.25
N LYS A 52 0.55 -25.61 -8.13
CA LYS A 52 1.51 -24.56 -7.77
C LYS A 52 0.87 -23.49 -6.89
N LYS A 53 -0.37 -23.06 -7.19
CA LYS A 53 -1.12 -22.11 -6.35
C LYS A 53 -1.44 -22.67 -4.98
N LYS A 54 -1.85 -23.93 -4.88
CA LYS A 54 -2.11 -24.60 -3.60
C LYS A 54 -0.84 -24.75 -2.77
N VAL A 55 0.22 -25.29 -3.38
CA VAL A 55 1.53 -25.45 -2.77
C VAL A 55 2.09 -24.11 -2.31
N ALA A 56 1.95 -23.03 -3.10
CA ALA A 56 2.38 -21.71 -2.69
C ALA A 56 1.56 -21.12 -1.52
N ALA A 57 0.26 -21.45 -1.43
CA ALA A 57 -0.57 -21.05 -0.30
C ALA A 57 -0.23 -21.84 0.98
N GLU A 58 0.06 -23.14 0.84
CA GLU A 58 0.47 -24.03 1.92
C GLU A 58 1.90 -23.73 2.39
N ASN A 59 2.82 -23.39 1.48
CA ASN A 59 4.21 -23.03 1.79
C ASN A 59 4.38 -21.54 2.13
N THR A 60 3.38 -20.93 2.75
CA THR A 60 3.56 -19.60 3.32
C THR A 60 4.33 -19.72 4.63
N PHE A 61 5.21 -18.75 4.92
CA PHE A 61 5.97 -18.72 6.17
C PHE A 61 5.05 -18.85 7.39
N GLU A 62 3.86 -18.25 7.32
CA GLU A 62 2.85 -18.35 8.37
C GLU A 62 2.43 -19.79 8.67
N VAL A 63 2.13 -20.58 7.64
CA VAL A 63 1.74 -22.00 7.81
C VAL A 63 2.90 -22.80 8.40
N ILE A 64 4.11 -22.59 7.88
CA ILE A 64 5.32 -23.28 8.37
C ILE A 64 5.61 -22.93 9.83
N ALA A 65 5.56 -21.64 10.19
CA ALA A 65 5.84 -21.18 11.54
C ALA A 65 4.77 -21.61 12.55
N ARG A 66 3.49 -21.69 12.14
CA ARG A 66 2.43 -22.29 12.97
C ARG A 66 2.67 -23.79 13.20
N GLY A 67 3.07 -24.52 12.16
CA GLY A 67 3.44 -25.94 12.28
C GLY A 67 4.66 -26.15 13.19
N TRP A 68 5.67 -25.29 13.07
CA TRP A 68 6.83 -25.28 13.96
C TRP A 68 6.44 -24.96 15.41
N TYR A 69 5.62 -23.94 15.62
CA TYR A 69 5.12 -23.56 16.95
C TYR A 69 4.40 -24.72 17.63
N ALA A 70 3.49 -25.41 16.93
CA ALA A 70 2.78 -26.57 17.48
C ALA A 70 3.73 -27.69 17.90
N LYS A 71 4.80 -27.92 17.13
CA LYS A 71 5.83 -28.90 17.48
C LYS A 71 6.68 -28.49 18.67
N GLN A 72 6.93 -27.20 18.91
CA GLN A 72 7.80 -26.74 19.99
C GLN A 72 7.05 -26.36 21.28
N ALA A 73 5.75 -26.10 21.20
CA ALA A 73 4.94 -25.64 22.33
C ALA A 73 4.96 -26.60 23.54
N HIS A 74 5.17 -27.90 23.33
CA HIS A 74 5.25 -28.89 24.41
C HIS A 74 6.59 -28.86 25.17
N THR A 75 7.66 -28.33 24.56
CA THR A 75 8.99 -28.24 25.18
C THR A 75 9.14 -26.98 26.03
N TRP A 76 8.36 -25.94 25.75
CA TRP A 76 8.48 -24.64 26.41
C TRP A 76 7.52 -24.51 27.60
N ALA A 77 7.90 -23.68 28.57
CA ALA A 77 6.95 -23.21 29.58
C ALA A 77 5.79 -22.45 28.92
N ALA A 78 4.59 -22.56 29.49
CA ALA A 78 3.36 -22.02 28.91
C ALA A 78 3.46 -20.51 28.61
N SER A 79 4.12 -19.73 29.48
CA SER A 79 4.37 -18.30 29.29
C SER A 79 5.24 -18.02 28.05
N HIS A 80 6.31 -18.79 27.86
CA HIS A 80 7.20 -18.65 26.71
C HIS A 80 6.51 -19.02 25.40
N ALA A 81 5.67 -20.05 25.40
CA ALA A 81 4.88 -20.41 24.22
C ALA A 81 3.93 -19.26 23.83
N VAL A 82 3.21 -18.67 24.79
CA VAL A 82 2.33 -17.51 24.54
C VAL A 82 3.11 -16.32 23.97
N ASP A 83 4.28 -16.01 24.54
CA ASP A 83 5.14 -14.92 24.06
C ASP A 83 5.66 -15.13 22.63
N VAL A 84 6.12 -16.34 22.33
CA VAL A 84 6.60 -16.71 20.98
C VAL A 84 5.45 -16.58 19.98
N LYS A 85 4.27 -17.12 20.30
CA LYS A 85 3.08 -17.01 19.44
C LYS A 85 2.72 -15.55 19.16
N ARG A 86 2.63 -14.72 20.20
CA ARG A 86 2.32 -13.29 20.09
C ARG A 86 3.34 -12.55 19.21
N ARG A 87 4.64 -12.88 19.34
CA ARG A 87 5.70 -12.26 18.52
C ARG A 87 5.62 -12.67 17.05
N LEU A 88 5.35 -13.94 16.76
CA LEU A 88 5.14 -14.44 15.39
C LEU A 88 3.96 -13.71 14.74
N GLU A 89 2.83 -13.58 15.46
CA GLU A 89 1.62 -12.89 15.00
C GLU A 89 1.86 -11.39 14.76
N SER A 90 2.53 -10.70 15.69
CA SER A 90 2.72 -9.24 15.64
C SER A 90 3.84 -8.77 14.72
N ASN A 91 4.81 -9.63 14.37
CA ASN A 91 5.96 -9.22 13.56
C ASN A 91 6.04 -9.91 12.21
N ILE A 92 5.62 -11.17 12.11
CA ILE A 92 5.92 -11.98 10.93
C ILE A 92 4.66 -12.36 10.13
N TYR A 93 3.53 -12.62 10.79
CA TYR A 93 2.26 -12.90 10.10
C TYR A 93 1.57 -11.65 9.55
N LEU A 94 2.23 -10.49 9.56
CA LEU A 94 1.66 -9.22 9.12
C LEU A 94 1.47 -9.16 7.60
N ARG A 95 0.41 -9.80 7.10
CA ARG A 95 -0.27 -9.42 5.87
C ARG A 95 -1.08 -8.14 6.12
N GLY A 96 -0.42 -6.99 6.25
CA GLY A 96 -1.07 -5.70 5.97
C GLY A 96 -1.03 -4.55 6.99
N LEU A 97 -0.42 -4.67 8.17
CA LEU A 97 -0.43 -3.57 9.17
C LEU A 97 0.96 -3.16 9.68
N ARG A 98 1.91 -2.91 8.76
CA ARG A 98 3.15 -2.13 9.04
C ARG A 98 3.64 -1.30 7.85
N GLN A 99 2.79 -0.99 6.87
CA GLN A 99 3.02 0.20 6.06
C GLN A 99 2.31 1.35 6.76
N CYS A 100 3.05 2.40 7.09
CA CYS A 100 2.68 3.58 7.88
C CYS A 100 2.84 3.45 9.40
N LEU A 101 4.08 3.22 9.88
CA LEU A 101 4.54 4.06 10.98
C LEU A 101 5.06 5.35 10.32
N PRO A 102 4.40 6.51 10.48
CA PRO A 102 5.02 7.76 10.10
C PRO A 102 6.30 7.88 10.92
N GLN A 103 7.43 7.92 10.22
CA GLN A 103 8.75 8.17 10.79
C GLN A 103 8.61 9.36 11.74
N ARG A 104 8.80 9.14 13.05
CA ARG A 104 8.90 10.22 14.04
C ARG A 104 9.94 11.20 13.48
N ARG A 105 9.51 12.34 12.94
CA ARG A 105 10.40 13.48 12.74
C ARG A 105 10.88 13.82 14.15
N ARG A 106 12.15 13.55 14.47
CA ARG A 106 12.83 14.27 15.55
C ARG A 106 12.72 15.73 15.14
N ALA A 107 11.78 16.46 15.74
CA ALA A 107 11.82 17.91 15.68
C ALA A 107 13.20 18.28 16.22
N ASN A 108 14.05 18.87 15.37
CA ASN A 108 15.23 19.55 15.86
C ASN A 108 14.72 20.69 16.72
N LEU A 109 14.85 20.56 18.04
CA LEU A 109 14.78 21.70 18.95
C LEU A 109 16.01 22.56 18.66
N THR A 110 15.88 23.49 17.73
CA THR A 110 16.79 24.63 17.71
C THR A 110 16.37 25.52 18.88
N ILE A 111 17.05 25.36 20.02
CA ILE A 111 16.95 26.29 21.14
C ILE A 111 17.56 27.61 20.66
N HIS A 112 16.76 28.52 20.14
CA HIS A 112 17.18 29.91 19.98
C HIS A 112 17.16 30.56 21.36
N ARG A 113 18.30 30.46 22.07
CA ARG A 113 18.58 31.25 23.27
C ARG A 113 18.62 32.71 22.84
N HIS A 114 17.63 33.50 23.28
CA HIS A 114 17.66 34.96 23.16
C HIS A 114 18.98 35.50 23.73
N SER A 115 19.73 36.26 22.93
CA SER A 115 20.87 37.04 23.40
C SER A 115 21.06 38.25 22.51
N THR A 116 20.28 39.28 22.78
CA THR A 116 20.67 40.67 22.50
C THR A 116 20.47 41.45 23.78
N LEU A 117 21.56 41.63 24.51
CA LEU A 117 21.68 42.65 25.54
C LEU A 117 21.56 44.01 24.84
N ALA A 118 20.47 44.75 25.10
CA ALA A 118 20.45 46.20 24.94
C ALA A 118 20.51 46.82 26.35
N PRO A 119 21.40 47.79 26.61
CA PRO A 119 21.57 48.40 27.92
C PRO A 119 20.39 49.29 28.31
N TRP A 120 20.13 49.33 29.62
CA TRP A 120 19.02 50.00 30.27
C TRP A 120 19.37 51.47 30.56
N ASN A 121 19.22 52.38 29.59
CA ASN A 121 19.16 53.81 29.93
C ASN A 121 18.20 54.61 29.04
N GLU A 122 16.91 54.38 29.29
CA GLU A 122 15.91 55.42 29.08
C GLU A 122 16.26 56.64 29.94
N THR A 123 16.53 57.78 29.31
CA THR A 123 16.14 59.06 29.88
C THR A 123 15.31 59.80 28.84
N ALA A 124 14.07 60.07 29.25
CA ALA A 124 13.27 61.25 28.93
C ALA A 124 12.96 61.53 27.45
N ALA A 125 11.69 61.36 27.08
CA ALA A 125 10.79 62.50 26.85
C ALA A 125 9.40 61.99 26.42
N ILE A 126 8.40 62.27 27.26
CA ILE A 126 6.98 62.24 26.92
C ILE A 126 6.55 63.70 26.67
N HIS A 127 5.62 63.88 25.71
CA HIS A 127 4.91 65.11 25.28
C HIS A 127 5.64 65.95 24.22
N GLN A 128 5.02 66.42 23.13
CA GLN A 128 3.60 66.67 22.82
C GLN A 128 3.41 66.81 21.27
N ASP A 129 2.21 66.47 20.82
CA ASP A 129 1.47 67.01 19.66
C ASP A 129 1.85 66.70 18.20
N GLY A 130 0.85 66.19 17.46
CA GLY A 130 0.51 66.73 16.14
C GLY A 130 0.79 65.88 14.91
N GLU A 131 -0.18 65.01 14.57
CA GLU A 131 -0.68 64.64 13.22
C GLU A 131 0.29 64.47 12.02
N ILE A 132 0.16 63.34 11.30
CA ILE A 132 -0.34 63.26 9.91
C ILE A 132 -0.21 61.81 9.39
N ALA A 133 -1.38 61.20 9.20
CA ALA A 133 -1.82 60.38 8.07
C ALA A 133 -1.10 59.08 7.62
N GLN A 134 -1.98 58.11 7.31
CA GLN A 134 -1.81 56.93 6.43
C GLN A 134 -1.00 55.77 7.03
N SER A 135 -1.44 54.51 7.09
CA SER A 135 -2.42 53.78 6.28
C SER A 135 -2.72 52.41 6.93
N ARG A 136 -3.96 51.90 6.74
CA ARG A 136 -4.31 50.53 6.28
C ARG A 136 -3.36 49.39 6.71
N HIS A 137 -3.77 48.35 7.44
CA HIS A 137 -4.89 47.43 7.19
C HIS A 137 -5.15 46.59 8.46
N HIS A 138 -6.37 46.62 8.99
CA HIS A 138 -7.35 45.54 8.87
C HIS A 138 -6.91 44.18 9.43
N SER A 139 -7.22 43.99 10.71
CA SER A 139 -7.58 42.70 11.26
C SER A 139 -8.83 42.15 10.56
N GLY A 140 -8.85 40.82 10.43
CA GLY A 140 -10.06 40.06 10.12
C GLY A 140 -10.22 39.69 8.65
N ARG A 141 -10.06 38.39 8.36
CA ARG A 141 -11.13 37.53 7.81
C ARG A 141 -10.60 36.18 7.34
N ARG A 142 -11.43 35.17 7.62
CA ARG A 142 -11.73 33.98 6.80
C ARG A 142 -10.67 32.87 6.82
N ILE A 143 -11.01 31.69 7.35
CA ILE A 143 -11.75 30.65 6.60
C ILE A 143 -11.23 30.57 5.16
N ALA A 144 -10.14 29.82 4.96
CA ALA A 144 -9.86 29.05 3.74
C ALA A 144 -8.42 28.51 3.77
N MET A 145 -8.22 27.27 4.25
CA MET A 145 -7.11 26.45 3.74
C MET A 145 -7.51 24.96 3.69
N LEU A 146 -8.77 24.69 3.33
CA LEU A 146 -9.23 23.43 2.73
C LEU A 146 -9.14 23.51 1.18
N ARG A 147 -8.06 24.11 0.66
CA ARG A 147 -7.87 24.33 -0.79
C ARG A 147 -6.42 24.17 -1.29
N GLN A 148 -5.59 23.37 -0.61
CA GLN A 148 -4.30 22.93 -1.12
C GLN A 148 -4.01 21.46 -0.74
N CYS A 149 -4.97 20.60 -1.05
CA CYS A 149 -4.71 19.16 -1.18
C CYS A 149 -5.47 18.52 -2.37
N GLN A 150 -6.42 19.24 -3.00
CA GLN A 150 -7.12 18.76 -4.20
C GLN A 150 -6.35 19.05 -5.52
N SER A 151 -5.43 20.02 -5.55
CA SER A 151 -4.68 20.32 -6.80
C SER A 151 -3.58 19.31 -7.17
N SER A 152 -3.12 18.46 -6.24
CA SER A 152 -2.15 17.40 -6.56
C SER A 152 -2.80 16.09 -7.02
N GLN A 153 -4.11 15.90 -6.83
CA GLN A 153 -4.82 14.70 -7.32
C GLN A 153 -5.43 14.88 -8.73
N GLU A 154 -5.69 16.11 -9.18
CA GLU A 154 -6.16 16.37 -10.56
C GLU A 154 -5.03 16.34 -11.60
N ILE A 155 -3.79 16.70 -11.24
CA ILE A 155 -2.64 16.64 -12.16
C ILE A 155 -2.24 15.20 -12.51
N ARG A 156 -2.48 14.21 -11.63
CA ARG A 156 -2.13 12.79 -11.90
C ARG A 156 -3.23 12.00 -12.64
N ARG A 157 -4.49 12.45 -12.61
CA ARG A 157 -5.57 11.81 -13.38
C ARG A 157 -5.59 12.23 -14.86
N SER A 158 -4.94 13.34 -15.22
CA SER A 158 -4.81 13.78 -16.62
C SER A 158 -3.67 13.10 -17.41
N ALA A 159 -2.78 12.33 -16.75
CA ALA A 159 -1.58 11.77 -17.39
C ALA A 159 -1.71 10.33 -17.91
N TYR A 160 -2.81 9.62 -17.63
CA TYR A 160 -3.05 8.23 -18.09
C TYR A 160 -4.47 8.02 -18.60
N GLY A 161 -4.94 8.92 -19.47
CA GLY A 161 -6.26 8.83 -20.07
C GLY A 161 -6.34 9.59 -21.38
N ALA A 162 -5.64 9.10 -22.41
CA ALA A 162 -6.00 9.21 -23.83
C ALA A 162 -4.76 8.95 -24.68
N ARG A 163 -4.76 7.85 -25.43
CA ARG A 163 -4.31 7.85 -26.83
C ARG A 163 -4.92 6.63 -27.55
N PRO A 164 -5.16 6.79 -28.86
CA PRO A 164 -6.23 6.15 -29.63
C PRO A 164 -6.02 4.68 -29.92
#